data_AF-A0A1V5WWU1-F1
#
_entry.id   AF-A0A1V5WWU1-F1
#
_cell.length_a   1.000
_cell.length_b   1.000
_cell.length_c   1.000
_cell.angle_alpha   90.00
_cell.angle_beta   90.00
_cell.angle_gamma   90.00
#
_symmetry.space_group_name_H-M   'P 1'
#
loop_
_entity.id
_entity.type
_entity.pdbx_description
1 polymer ?
#
loop_
_entity_poly.entity_id
_entity_poly.type
_entity_poly.pdbx_seq_one_letter_code
_entity_poly.pdbx_strand_id
1 'polypeptide(L)'
;MASKSVNITISTPLGDLQIYTDPKEQARAERLIAETPSIMRNAYDRATEKFGNQLLRLVKKCLRTGTPPRGTHWDPHSANTIKRYGEHTLLNYTGQYLRSVQIVKQKNRTYVGIPTNLKKTRKGDRTSKRTLNQVAIMLEYGSRGGNLPPRPLWAPAFEQVGGKKVLKETIVRELRKEIRKYRR
;
A
#
# COMPACT_ATOMS: atom_id res chain seq x y z
N MET A 1 33.80 5.09 -15.95
CA MET A 1 33.92 6.39 -16.65
C MET A 1 34.81 7.27 -15.81
N ALA A 2 35.83 7.91 -16.38
CA ALA A 2 36.69 8.83 -15.64
C ALA A 2 35.82 10.00 -15.13
N SER A 3 35.81 10.24 -13.82
CA SER A 3 35.11 11.37 -13.21
C SER A 3 35.68 12.66 -13.79
N LYS A 4 34.89 13.42 -14.55
CA LYS A 4 35.28 14.79 -14.94
C LYS A 4 35.37 15.60 -13.65
N SER A 5 36.56 15.94 -13.20
CA SER A 5 36.73 16.77 -12.00
C SER A 5 36.04 18.12 -12.24
N VAL A 6 35.20 18.54 -11.30
CA VAL A 6 34.50 19.85 -11.36
C VAL A 6 35.42 20.93 -10.82
N ASN A 7 36.69 20.92 -11.24
CA ASN A 7 37.65 21.93 -10.84
C ASN A 7 37.29 23.21 -11.61
N ILE A 8 36.92 24.26 -10.89
CA ILE A 8 36.64 25.57 -11.47
C ILE A 8 37.89 26.41 -11.27
N THR A 9 38.48 26.86 -12.37
CA THR A 9 39.54 27.86 -12.36
C THR A 9 38.90 29.22 -12.61
N ILE A 10 39.07 30.15 -11.66
CA ILE A 10 38.62 31.53 -11.79
C ILE A 10 39.88 32.39 -11.97
N SER A 11 40.09 32.94 -13.16
CA SER A 11 41.20 33.88 -13.36
C SER A 11 40.88 35.21 -12.68
N THR A 12 41.77 35.62 -11.78
CA THR A 12 41.70 36.92 -11.10
C THR A 12 42.95 37.74 -11.42
N PRO A 13 42.93 39.08 -11.27
CA PRO A 13 44.09 39.94 -11.52
C PRO A 13 45.33 39.62 -10.67
N LEU A 14 45.16 38.83 -9.60
CA LEU A 14 46.22 38.42 -8.67
C LEU A 14 46.68 36.97 -8.89
N GLY A 15 46.15 36.28 -9.91
CA GLY A 15 46.45 34.88 -10.23
C GLY A 15 45.19 34.01 -10.36
N ASP A 16 45.38 32.78 -10.81
CA ASP A 16 44.29 31.82 -10.96
C ASP A 16 43.89 31.22 -9.62
N LEU A 17 42.63 31.41 -9.22
CA LEU A 17 42.03 30.73 -8.07
C LEU A 17 41.49 29.37 -8.53
N GLN A 18 42.01 28.28 -7.96
CA GLN A 18 41.55 26.92 -8.24
C GLN A 18 40.65 26.42 -7.11
N ILE A 19 39.37 26.18 -7.42
CA ILE A 19 38.43 25.57 -6.48
C ILE A 19 38.48 24.06 -6.70
N TYR A 20 39.10 23.34 -5.74
CA TYR A 20 39.15 21.89 -5.73
C TYR A 20 37.93 21.30 -5.03
N THR A 21 37.20 20.43 -5.70
CA THR A 21 36.31 19.47 -5.05
C THR A 21 37.12 18.28 -4.55
N ASP A 22 36.95 17.90 -3.28
CA ASP A 22 37.59 16.69 -2.73
C ASP A 22 37.19 15.48 -3.62
N PRO A 23 38.16 14.80 -4.27
CA PRO A 23 37.88 13.67 -5.15
C PRO A 23 37.09 12.55 -4.47
N LYS A 24 37.25 12.38 -3.15
CA LYS A 24 36.49 11.38 -2.37
C LYS A 24 35.03 11.79 -2.24
N GLU A 25 34.75 13.06 -1.97
CA GLU A 25 33.39 13.60 -1.89
C GLU A 25 32.72 13.61 -3.27
N GLN A 26 33.45 13.92 -4.34
CA GLN A 26 32.95 13.83 -5.71
C GLN A 26 32.57 12.37 -6.06
N ALA A 27 33.45 11.41 -5.82
CA ALA A 27 33.16 10.00 -6.07
C ALA A 27 31.97 9.49 -5.23
N ARG A 28 31.81 9.99 -4.00
CA ARG A 28 30.64 9.71 -3.15
C ARG A 28 29.35 10.27 -3.75
N ALA A 29 29.37 11.51 -4.23
CA ALA A 29 28.22 12.14 -4.88
C ALA A 29 27.83 11.40 -6.17
N GLU A 30 28.79 11.03 -7.01
CA GLU A 30 28.56 10.26 -8.24
C GLU A 30 27.93 8.88 -7.94
N ARG A 31 28.43 8.18 -6.92
CA ARG A 31 27.84 6.91 -6.45
C ARG A 31 26.41 7.10 -5.95
N LEU A 32 26.13 8.15 -5.19
CA LEU A 32 24.78 8.45 -4.70
C LEU A 32 23.82 8.70 -5.87
N ILE A 33 24.24 9.46 -6.89
CA ILE A 33 23.44 9.73 -8.08
C ILE A 33 23.15 8.42 -8.83
N ALA A 34 24.18 7.60 -9.06
CA ALA A 34 24.04 6.31 -9.73
C ALA A 34 23.09 5.34 -8.99
N GLU A 35 23.12 5.35 -7.67
CA GLU A 35 22.30 4.49 -6.80
C GLU A 35 20.93 5.09 -6.48
N THR A 36 20.64 6.33 -6.88
CA THR A 36 19.36 6.99 -6.57
C THR A 36 18.14 6.17 -7.01
N PRO A 37 18.11 5.55 -8.21
CA PRO A 37 16.98 4.69 -8.60
C PRO A 37 16.78 3.49 -7.67
N SER A 38 17.85 2.85 -7.21
CA SER A 38 17.80 1.68 -6.32
C SER A 38 17.34 2.10 -4.91
N ILE A 39 17.85 3.22 -4.41
CA ILE A 39 17.46 3.86 -3.15
C ILE A 39 15.96 4.16 -3.13
N MET A 40 15.45 4.82 -4.18
CA MET A 40 14.04 5.19 -4.30
C MET A 40 13.14 3.96 -4.30
N ARG A 41 13.50 2.93 -5.07
CA ARG A 41 12.75 1.67 -5.15
C ARG A 41 12.72 0.95 -3.80
N ASN A 42 13.87 0.77 -3.16
CA ASN A 42 13.98 0.06 -1.88
C ASN A 42 13.21 0.78 -0.77
N ALA A 43 13.31 2.12 -0.72
CA ALA A 43 12.57 2.93 0.23
C ALA A 43 11.05 2.80 0.02
N TYR A 44 10.59 2.86 -1.22
CA TYR A 44 9.19 2.71 -1.58
C TYR A 44 8.65 1.31 -1.22
N ASP A 45 9.37 0.25 -1.59
CA ASP A 45 8.96 -1.13 -1.32
C ASP A 45 8.84 -1.40 0.19
N ARG A 46 9.83 -0.96 0.99
CA ARG A 46 9.78 -1.09 2.45
C ARG A 46 8.66 -0.28 3.10
N ALA A 47 8.44 0.95 2.63
CA ALA A 47 7.41 1.81 3.19
C ALA A 47 6.01 1.27 2.88
N THR A 48 5.76 0.86 1.63
CA THR A 48 4.50 0.27 1.21
C THR A 48 4.23 -1.07 1.87
N GLU A 49 5.26 -1.88 2.13
CA GLU A 49 5.12 -3.13 2.88
C GLU A 49 4.75 -2.89 4.35
N LYS A 50 5.38 -1.93 5.03
CA LYS A 50 5.04 -1.56 6.41
C LYS A 50 3.60 -1.07 6.53
N PHE A 51 3.23 -0.09 5.70
CA PHE A 51 1.88 0.46 5.68
C PHE A 51 0.86 -0.61 5.25
N GLY A 52 1.19 -1.39 4.22
CA GLY A 52 0.35 -2.46 3.71
C GLY A 52 0.07 -3.54 4.74
N ASN A 53 1.05 -3.90 5.57
CA ASN A 53 0.88 -4.86 6.65
C ASN A 53 -0.05 -4.33 7.76
N GLN A 54 0.04 -3.04 8.10
CA GLN A 54 -0.88 -2.41 9.06
C GLN A 54 -2.32 -2.40 8.54
N LEU A 55 -2.49 -1.98 7.28
CA LEU A 55 -3.80 -1.99 6.61
C LEU A 55 -4.37 -3.40 6.49
N LEU A 56 -3.56 -4.37 6.07
CA LEU A 56 -3.95 -5.77 5.96
C LEU A 56 -4.44 -6.33 7.30
N ARG A 57 -3.73 -6.03 8.39
CA ARG A 57 -4.10 -6.46 9.74
C ARG A 57 -5.45 -5.88 10.17
N LEU A 58 -5.67 -4.58 9.93
CA LEU A 58 -6.93 -3.91 10.26
C LEU A 58 -8.08 -4.49 9.44
N VAL A 59 -7.93 -4.59 8.12
CA VAL A 59 -8.94 -5.15 7.22
C VAL A 59 -9.29 -6.58 7.61
N LYS A 60 -8.29 -7.45 7.83
CA LYS A 60 -8.53 -8.83 8.29
C LYS A 60 -9.21 -8.88 9.65
N LYS A 61 -8.89 -7.97 10.58
CA LYS A 61 -9.57 -7.87 11.87
C LYS A 61 -11.06 -7.53 11.68
N CYS A 62 -11.38 -6.50 10.90
CA CYS A 62 -12.75 -6.09 10.60
C CYS A 62 -13.53 -7.21 9.90
N LEU A 63 -12.93 -7.86 8.89
CA LEU A 63 -13.54 -8.99 8.19
C LEU A 63 -13.80 -10.19 9.12
N ARG A 64 -12.87 -10.51 10.02
CA ARG A 64 -13.01 -11.66 10.94
C ARG A 64 -14.07 -11.43 12.02
N THR A 65 -14.06 -10.25 12.62
CA THR A 65 -14.95 -9.89 13.74
C THR A 65 -16.32 -9.41 13.28
N GLY A 66 -16.43 -8.99 12.01
CA GLY A 66 -17.65 -8.38 11.53
C GLY A 66 -17.87 -6.95 12.04
N THR A 67 -16.85 -6.32 12.61
CA THR A 67 -16.96 -4.93 13.08
C THR A 67 -16.40 -3.95 12.06
N PRO A 68 -17.09 -2.85 11.77
CA PRO A 68 -16.58 -1.81 10.89
C PRO A 68 -15.29 -1.17 11.43
N PRO A 69 -14.45 -0.59 10.56
CA PRO A 69 -13.43 0.37 10.97
C PRO A 69 -14.05 1.51 11.79
N ARG A 70 -13.23 2.23 12.56
CA ARG A 70 -13.70 3.34 13.38
C ARG A 70 -14.34 4.42 12.51
N GLY A 71 -15.47 4.97 12.97
CA GLY A 71 -16.19 6.04 12.26
C GLY A 71 -17.14 5.54 11.16
N THR A 72 -17.28 4.23 10.96
CA THR A 72 -18.32 3.68 10.09
C THR A 72 -19.26 2.73 10.84
N HIS A 73 -20.49 2.65 10.34
CA HIS A 73 -21.52 1.74 10.83
C HIS A 73 -21.86 0.74 9.74
N TRP A 74 -22.13 -0.51 10.13
CA TRP A 74 -22.63 -1.54 9.23
C TRP A 74 -23.98 -2.00 9.76
N ASP A 75 -25.02 -1.85 8.93
CA ASP A 75 -26.36 -2.25 9.33
C ASP A 75 -26.41 -3.76 9.67
N PRO A 76 -27.22 -4.14 10.67
CA PRO A 76 -27.50 -5.55 10.94
C PRO A 76 -28.19 -6.20 9.75
N HIS A 77 -28.11 -7.52 9.65
CA HIS A 77 -28.87 -8.24 8.63
C HIS A 77 -30.36 -8.24 8.94
N SER A 78 -31.17 -8.39 7.90
CA SER A 78 -32.60 -8.64 8.07
C SER A 78 -32.85 -9.92 8.89
N ALA A 79 -33.91 -9.92 9.68
CA ALA A 79 -34.29 -11.07 10.52
C ALA A 79 -34.40 -12.38 9.72
N ASN A 80 -34.91 -12.32 8.48
CA ASN A 80 -34.99 -13.46 7.57
C ASN A 80 -33.62 -14.03 7.18
N THR A 81 -32.62 -13.17 7.00
CA THR A 81 -31.24 -13.57 6.68
C THR A 81 -30.59 -14.23 7.89
N ILE A 82 -30.79 -13.66 9.09
CA ILE A 82 -30.30 -14.21 10.35
C ILE A 82 -30.94 -15.59 10.61
N LYS A 83 -32.26 -15.72 10.41
CA LYS A 83 -32.97 -17.00 10.54
C LYS A 83 -32.44 -18.08 9.59
N ARG A 84 -32.06 -17.72 8.36
CA ARG A 84 -31.62 -18.66 7.32
C ARG A 84 -30.16 -19.10 7.46
N TYR A 85 -29.30 -18.20 7.92
CA TYR A 85 -27.84 -18.36 7.82
C TYR A 85 -27.12 -18.17 9.17
N GLY A 86 -27.86 -17.90 10.25
CA GLY A 86 -27.31 -17.54 11.56
C GLY A 86 -26.84 -16.09 11.62
N GLU A 87 -26.43 -15.64 12.80
CA GLU A 87 -25.79 -14.35 12.97
C GLU A 87 -24.36 -14.39 12.42
N HIS A 88 -24.09 -13.57 11.41
CA HIS A 88 -22.78 -13.48 10.76
C HIS A 88 -22.69 -12.16 9.98
N THR A 89 -21.49 -11.71 9.60
CA THR A 89 -21.37 -10.63 8.59
C THR A 89 -21.19 -11.23 7.20
N LEU A 90 -21.81 -10.63 6.17
CA LEU A 90 -21.68 -11.10 4.77
C LEU A 90 -20.21 -11.15 4.31
N LEU A 91 -19.37 -10.34 4.96
CA LEU A 91 -17.93 -10.26 4.74
C LEU A 91 -17.19 -11.56 5.13
N ASN A 92 -17.69 -12.32 6.10
CA ASN A 92 -17.04 -13.54 6.61
C ASN A 92 -17.81 -14.84 6.32
N TYR A 93 -19.01 -14.80 5.75
CA TYR A 93 -19.90 -15.96 5.64
C TYR A 93 -19.25 -17.25 5.10
N THR A 94 -18.37 -17.16 4.10
CA THR A 94 -17.63 -18.33 3.57
C THR A 94 -16.14 -18.35 3.96
N GLY A 95 -15.66 -17.31 4.65
CA GLY A 95 -14.26 -17.03 4.90
C GLY A 95 -13.40 -16.80 3.64
N GLN A 96 -13.95 -16.99 2.43
CA GLN A 96 -13.20 -16.91 1.18
C GLN A 96 -12.66 -15.49 0.95
N TYR A 97 -13.47 -14.47 1.25
CA TYR A 97 -13.03 -13.09 1.14
C TYR A 97 -11.87 -12.81 2.10
N LEU A 98 -12.04 -13.09 3.41
CA LEU A 98 -10.99 -12.97 4.42
C LEU A 98 -9.67 -13.66 4.03
N ARG A 99 -9.74 -14.90 3.51
CA ARG A 99 -8.57 -15.66 3.06
C ARG A 99 -7.90 -15.06 1.83
N SER A 100 -8.69 -14.45 0.93
CA SER A 100 -8.18 -13.88 -0.32
C SER A 100 -7.52 -12.51 -0.18
N VAL A 101 -7.74 -11.80 0.94
CA VAL A 101 -7.13 -10.48 1.15
C VAL A 101 -5.64 -10.62 1.46
N GLN A 102 -4.81 -10.01 0.63
CA GLN A 102 -3.36 -10.02 0.75
C GLN A 102 -2.71 -8.74 0.18
N ILE A 103 -1.42 -8.57 0.41
CA ILE A 103 -0.61 -7.57 -0.29
C ILE A 103 -0.24 -8.15 -1.65
N VAL A 104 -0.69 -7.51 -2.73
CA VAL A 104 -0.39 -7.92 -4.10
C VAL A 104 0.65 -6.96 -4.67
N LYS A 105 1.82 -7.52 -5.04
CA LYS A 105 2.89 -6.81 -5.74
C LYS A 105 2.78 -7.10 -7.24
N GLN A 106 2.55 -6.08 -8.05
CA GLN A 106 2.59 -6.12 -9.52
C GLN A 106 3.73 -5.23 -10.02
N LYS A 107 4.13 -5.38 -11.30
CA LYS A 107 5.27 -4.66 -11.90
C LYS A 107 5.30 -3.15 -11.57
N ASN A 108 4.15 -2.49 -11.59
CA ASN A 108 4.06 -1.03 -11.43
C ASN A 108 3.28 -0.59 -10.18
N ARG A 109 2.77 -1.52 -9.36
CA ARG A 109 1.94 -1.17 -8.20
C ARG A 109 1.94 -2.24 -7.13
N THR A 110 1.95 -1.79 -5.89
CA THR A 110 1.68 -2.62 -4.70
C THR A 110 0.36 -2.15 -4.11
N TYR A 111 -0.57 -3.07 -3.88
CA TYR A 111 -1.85 -2.75 -3.26
C TYR A 111 -2.26 -3.80 -2.25
N VAL A 112 -3.02 -3.40 -1.23
CA VAL A 112 -3.67 -4.32 -0.30
C VAL A 112 -5.06 -4.60 -0.83
N GLY A 113 -5.38 -5.87 -1.10
CA GLY A 113 -6.64 -6.18 -1.74
C GLY A 113 -6.81 -7.65 -2.09
N ILE A 114 -7.72 -7.90 -3.02
CA ILE A 114 -7.98 -9.23 -3.57
C ILE A 114 -7.19 -9.38 -4.88
N PRO A 115 -6.59 -10.55 -5.15
CA PRO A 115 -6.05 -10.85 -6.46
C PRO A 115 -7.07 -10.65 -7.59
N THR A 116 -6.61 -10.14 -8.72
CA THR A 116 -7.43 -10.02 -9.92
C THR A 116 -7.93 -11.39 -10.39
N ASN A 117 -9.14 -11.43 -10.95
CA ASN A 117 -9.75 -12.62 -11.55
C ASN A 117 -10.06 -13.80 -10.61
N LEU A 118 -9.94 -13.63 -9.29
CA LEU A 118 -10.32 -14.66 -8.34
C LEU A 118 -11.85 -14.81 -8.30
N LYS A 119 -12.38 -15.94 -8.79
CA LYS A 119 -13.82 -16.22 -8.81
C LYS A 119 -14.32 -16.63 -7.41
N LYS A 120 -15.53 -16.18 -7.06
CA LYS A 120 -16.20 -16.65 -5.84
C LYS A 120 -16.57 -18.13 -6.01
N THR A 121 -16.27 -18.97 -5.03
CA THR A 121 -16.73 -20.35 -5.01
C THR A 121 -18.11 -20.42 -4.36
N ARG A 122 -18.99 -21.26 -4.91
CA ARG A 122 -20.32 -21.56 -4.36
C ARG A 122 -20.26 -22.92 -3.65
N LYS A 123 -21.24 -23.17 -2.76
CA LYS A 123 -21.46 -24.49 -2.16
C LYS A 123 -21.51 -25.56 -3.29
N GLY A 124 -20.72 -26.63 -3.12
CA GLY A 124 -20.57 -27.71 -4.12
C GLY A 124 -19.57 -27.41 -5.24
N ASP A 125 -18.51 -26.65 -4.95
CA ASP A 125 -17.37 -26.34 -5.85
C ASP A 125 -17.68 -25.68 -7.20
N ARG A 126 -18.91 -25.23 -7.39
CA ARG A 126 -19.28 -24.46 -8.59
C ARG A 126 -18.71 -23.06 -8.51
N THR A 127 -18.07 -22.60 -9.59
CA THR A 127 -17.59 -21.22 -9.69
C THR A 127 -18.77 -20.25 -9.93
N SER A 128 -18.75 -19.12 -9.23
CA SER A 128 -19.73 -18.04 -9.44
C SER A 128 -19.45 -17.31 -10.74
N LYS A 129 -20.49 -16.72 -11.34
CA LYS A 129 -20.37 -15.73 -12.42
C LYS A 129 -19.63 -14.47 -11.94
N ARG A 130 -19.61 -14.19 -10.63
CA ARG A 130 -18.99 -12.99 -10.06
C ARG A 130 -17.60 -13.26 -9.47
N THR A 131 -16.70 -12.31 -9.65
CA THR A 131 -15.39 -12.31 -8.99
C THR A 131 -15.50 -11.87 -7.54
N LEU A 132 -14.54 -12.25 -6.69
CA LEU A 132 -14.47 -11.74 -5.32
C LEU A 132 -14.28 -10.22 -5.29
N ASN A 133 -13.61 -9.64 -6.29
CA ASN A 133 -13.49 -8.19 -6.40
C ASN A 133 -14.85 -7.51 -6.65
N GLN A 134 -15.68 -8.08 -7.53
CA GLN A 134 -17.06 -7.61 -7.71
C GLN A 134 -17.88 -7.74 -6.43
N VAL A 135 -17.66 -8.82 -5.66
CA VAL A 135 -18.31 -9.00 -4.36
C VAL A 135 -17.87 -7.93 -3.36
N ALA A 136 -16.57 -7.61 -3.29
CA ALA A 136 -16.08 -6.54 -2.44
C ALA A 136 -16.64 -5.18 -2.83
N ILE A 137 -16.75 -4.87 -4.12
CA ILE A 137 -17.36 -3.61 -4.61
C ILE A 137 -18.84 -3.52 -4.20
N MET A 138 -19.61 -4.60 -4.38
CA MET A 138 -21.01 -4.62 -3.93
C MET A 138 -21.16 -4.51 -2.42
N LEU A 139 -20.19 -5.01 -1.65
CA LEU A 139 -20.19 -4.85 -0.19
C LEU A 139 -19.81 -3.43 0.21
N GLU A 140 -18.84 -2.80 -0.45
CA GLU A 140 -18.41 -1.43 -0.14
C GLU A 140 -19.54 -0.41 -0.37
N TYR A 141 -20.23 -0.52 -1.52
CA TYR A 141 -21.22 0.48 -1.96
C TYR A 141 -22.67 0.03 -1.86
N GLY A 142 -22.92 -1.23 -1.52
CA GLY A 142 -24.25 -1.82 -1.57
C GLY A 142 -24.70 -2.17 -3.00
N SER A 143 -25.98 -2.51 -3.15
CA SER A 143 -26.59 -2.82 -4.45
C SER A 143 -27.42 -1.64 -4.96
N ARG A 144 -27.38 -1.38 -6.28
CA ARG A 144 -28.19 -0.34 -6.94
C ARG A 144 -29.69 -0.43 -6.63
N GLY A 145 -30.20 -1.62 -6.33
CA GLY A 145 -31.62 -1.85 -6.00
C GLY A 145 -31.95 -1.79 -4.51
N GLY A 146 -31.07 -1.26 -3.65
CA GLY A 146 -31.33 -1.10 -2.20
C GLY A 146 -31.32 -2.38 -1.36
N ASN A 147 -31.38 -3.56 -1.99
CA ASN A 147 -31.46 -4.86 -1.28
C ASN A 147 -30.20 -5.27 -0.50
N LEU A 148 -29.09 -4.54 -0.65
CA LEU A 148 -27.86 -4.78 0.08
C LEU A 148 -27.33 -3.44 0.59
N PRO A 149 -27.32 -3.20 1.92
CA PRO A 149 -26.78 -1.96 2.48
C PRO A 149 -25.26 -1.89 2.27
N PRO A 150 -24.70 -0.67 2.13
CA PRO A 150 -23.26 -0.48 2.03
C PRO A 150 -22.57 -0.89 3.34
N ARG A 151 -21.42 -1.54 3.20
CA ARG A 151 -20.52 -1.96 4.28
C ARG A 151 -19.13 -1.42 3.98
N PRO A 152 -18.93 -0.09 4.11
CA PRO A 152 -17.67 0.54 3.78
C PRO A 152 -16.56 0.01 4.68
N LEU A 153 -15.49 -0.47 4.06
CA LEU A 153 -14.38 -1.16 4.72
C LEU A 153 -13.04 -0.56 4.29
N TRP A 154 -12.81 -0.41 2.99
CA TRP A 154 -11.47 -0.11 2.47
C TRP A 154 -11.05 1.34 2.72
N ALA A 155 -11.89 2.30 2.35
CA ALA A 155 -11.58 3.71 2.55
C ALA A 155 -11.50 4.06 4.06
N PRO A 156 -12.45 3.64 4.91
CA PRO A 156 -12.35 3.88 6.35
C PRO A 156 -11.13 3.21 7.00
N ALA A 157 -10.80 1.97 6.61
CA ALA A 157 -9.60 1.30 7.12
C ALA A 157 -8.31 2.01 6.70
N PHE A 158 -8.25 2.53 5.48
CA PHE A 158 -7.11 3.29 4.99
C PHE A 158 -6.89 4.58 5.79
N GLU A 159 -7.96 5.35 6.02
CA GLU A 159 -7.90 6.57 6.83
C GLU A 159 -7.57 6.27 8.30
N GLN A 160 -8.12 5.19 8.86
CA GLN A 160 -7.83 4.78 10.24
C GLN A 160 -6.35 4.42 10.47
N VAL A 161 -5.66 3.87 9.46
CA VAL A 161 -4.21 3.58 9.54
C VAL A 161 -3.36 4.87 9.39
N GLY A 162 -3.99 6.01 9.09
CA GLY A 162 -3.35 7.32 8.94
C GLY A 162 -3.26 7.81 7.50
N GLY A 163 -3.88 7.09 6.57
CA GLY A 163 -4.12 7.50 5.20
C GLY A 163 -2.86 7.93 4.44
N LYS A 164 -3.05 8.89 3.52
CA LYS A 164 -1.98 9.40 2.64
C LYS A 164 -0.84 10.06 3.44
N LYS A 165 -1.16 10.71 4.56
CA LYS A 165 -0.19 11.42 5.38
C LYS A 165 0.86 10.46 5.96
N VAL A 166 0.42 9.42 6.67
CA VAL A 166 1.31 8.43 7.29
C VAL A 166 2.07 7.64 6.24
N LEU A 167 1.45 7.33 5.10
CA LEU A 167 2.14 6.68 3.98
C LEU A 167 3.30 7.53 3.47
N LYS A 168 3.07 8.83 3.19
CA LYS A 168 4.11 9.75 2.72
C LYS A 168 5.24 9.90 3.74
N GLU A 169 4.89 10.07 5.01
CA GLU A 169 5.88 10.14 6.10
C GLU A 169 6.73 8.88 6.20
N THR A 170 6.12 7.71 6.02
CA THR A 170 6.83 6.42 6.05
C THR A 170 7.80 6.30 4.87
N ILE A 171 7.39 6.71 3.66
CA ILE A 171 8.26 6.73 2.48
C ILE A 171 9.45 7.65 2.71
N VAL A 172 9.22 8.89 3.15
CA VAL A 172 10.30 9.86 3.42
C VAL A 172 11.25 9.33 4.50
N ARG A 173 10.72 8.66 5.53
CA ARG A 173 11.54 8.07 6.60
C ARG A 173 12.43 6.95 6.09
N GLU A 174 11.91 6.03 5.28
CA GLU A 174 12.70 4.94 4.69
C GLU A 174 13.71 5.47 3.66
N LEU A 175 13.35 6.49 2.88
CA LEU A 175 14.25 7.15 1.93
C LEU A 175 15.43 7.81 2.65
N ARG A 176 15.19 8.52 3.75
CA ARG A 176 16.25 9.08 4.60
C ARG A 176 17.18 8.00 5.16
N LYS A 177 16.66 6.81 5.49
CA LYS A 177 17.48 5.69 5.98
C LYS A 177 18.37 5.12 4.88
N GLU A 178 17.83 4.96 3.67
CA GLU A 178 18.61 4.47 2.54
C GLU A 178 19.71 5.46 2.14
N ILE A 179 19.41 6.75 2.04
CA ILE A 179 20.42 7.79 1.73
C ILE A 179 21.54 7.83 2.79
N ARG A 180 21.21 7.67 4.08
CA ARG A 180 22.22 7.67 5.17
C ARG A 180 23.29 6.59 5.03
N LYS A 181 23.02 5.49 4.30
CA LYS A 181 24.03 4.43 4.06
C LYS A 181 25.19 4.91 3.19
N TYR A 182 24.94 5.89 2.31
CA TYR A 182 25.92 6.44 1.38
C TYR A 182 26.67 7.65 1.96
N ARG A 183 26.29 8.10 3.16
CA ARG A 183 26.96 9.20 3.87
C ARG A 183 28.13 8.73 4.74
N ARG A 184 28.24 7.44 5.01
CA ARG A 184 29.39 6.83 5.71
C ARG A 184 30.41 6.40 4.66
#